data_AF-A0A952EJ51-F1
#
_entry.id   AF-A0A952EJ51-F1
#
_cell.length_a   1.000
_cell.length_b   1.000
_cell.length_c   1.000
_cell.angle_alpha   90.00
_cell.angle_beta   90.00
_cell.angle_gamma   90.00
#
_symmetry.space_group_name_H-M   'P 1'
#
loop_
_entity.id
_entity.type
_entity.pdbx_description
1 polymer ?
#
loop_
_entity_poly.entity_id
_entity_poly.type
_entity_poly.pdbx_seq_one_letter_code
_entity_poly.pdbx_strand_id
1 'polypeptide(L)'
;MAETGQVGDFIGGIVGTIFSLGGFLILILTLSEQIKFANKERFESKFFDLLKIHRENIQEMSSKSKSGRKELTDIFSQFLKCKEETMFFFKRKKENHIYQNDYLMKLKKSFELTNNNVDVVTLAKLNIPYIIVFYGLSAEGKETIKAQFKKKYHPEFYEPILDFLAMKPIKESQHHKKWKSINTIADKRNKKRAFEIIRMLRNNPNHNEEDYPNISEKAKRNFYPNNYIKYYGGHQYKLGHYFRHLFQTFTFINEQKNLSNEEKYFYAKTLRAQLSTSEQLLLFINSLSHLGIVWDLSPRVSKKTIDFCYTKRLNNKRLITKYNLVKNLPSESIFGIKYKEFYPNINYEIEEE
;
A
#
# COMPACT_ATOMS: atom_id res chain seq x y z
N MET A 1 68.65 1.84 -53.80
CA MET A 1 67.97 2.78 -52.87
C MET A 1 66.48 2.98 -53.19
N ALA A 2 66.01 2.78 -54.43
CA ALA A 2 64.59 2.95 -54.78
C ALA A 2 63.65 1.80 -54.33
N GLU A 3 64.09 0.53 -54.39
CA GLU A 3 63.26 -0.62 -54.01
C GLU A 3 62.93 -0.69 -52.51
N THR A 4 63.84 -0.25 -51.65
CA THR A 4 63.60 -0.13 -50.20
C THR A 4 62.57 0.94 -49.86
N GLY A 5 62.39 1.95 -50.72
CA GLY A 5 61.37 3.00 -50.56
C GLY A 5 59.96 2.49 -50.84
N GLN A 6 59.76 1.74 -51.94
CA GLN A 6 58.45 1.18 -52.31
C GLN A 6 57.94 0.15 -51.28
N VAL A 7 58.83 -0.67 -50.72
CA VAL A 7 58.48 -1.59 -49.63
C VAL A 7 58.11 -0.81 -48.36
N GLY A 8 58.82 0.29 -48.07
CA GLY A 8 58.50 1.20 -46.98
C GLY A 8 57.13 1.88 -47.13
N ASP A 9 56.78 2.32 -48.35
CA ASP A 9 55.49 2.94 -48.65
C ASP A 9 54.32 1.95 -48.56
N PHE A 10 54.51 0.71 -49.02
CA PHE A 10 53.52 -0.36 -48.91
C PHE A 10 53.29 -0.78 -47.44
N ILE A 11 54.38 -0.98 -46.69
CA ILE A 11 54.32 -1.29 -45.25
C ILE A 11 53.66 -0.11 -44.51
N GLY A 12 54.07 1.14 -44.79
CA GLY A 12 53.49 2.34 -44.18
C GLY A 12 51.99 2.51 -44.45
N GLY A 13 51.55 2.26 -45.69
CA GLY A 13 50.14 2.30 -46.10
C GLY A 13 49.28 1.24 -45.42
N ILE A 14 49.73 -0.03 -45.42
CA ILE A 14 49.01 -1.13 -44.77
C ILE A 14 48.98 -0.96 -43.25
N VAL A 15 50.13 -0.68 -42.65
CA VAL A 15 50.27 -0.49 -41.20
C VAL A 15 49.43 0.71 -40.75
N GLY A 16 49.47 1.83 -41.48
CA GLY A 16 48.64 3.00 -41.20
C GLY A 16 47.13 2.71 -41.31
N THR A 17 46.71 1.91 -42.29
CA THR A 17 45.30 1.51 -42.45
C THR A 17 44.86 0.62 -41.29
N ILE A 18 45.67 -0.36 -40.88
CA ILE A 18 45.40 -1.22 -39.71
C ILE A 18 45.29 -0.40 -38.43
N PHE A 19 46.22 0.54 -38.19
CA PHE A 19 46.16 1.43 -37.02
C PHE A 19 44.95 2.37 -37.07
N SER A 20 44.58 2.88 -38.25
CA SER A 20 43.38 3.71 -38.40
C SER A 20 42.10 2.92 -38.10
N LEU A 21 42.01 1.66 -38.53
CA LEU A 21 40.90 0.76 -38.23
C LEU A 21 40.87 0.41 -36.74
N GLY A 22 42.03 0.14 -36.14
CA GLY A 22 42.17 -0.05 -34.69
C GLY A 22 41.71 1.17 -33.89
N GLY A 23 42.13 2.38 -34.30
CA GLY A 23 41.70 3.63 -33.69
C GLY A 23 40.20 3.88 -33.82
N PHE A 24 39.62 3.56 -34.99
CA PHE A 24 38.18 3.65 -35.22
C PHE A 24 37.39 2.66 -34.33
N LEU A 25 37.87 1.41 -34.18
CA LEU A 25 37.27 0.42 -33.28
C LEU A 25 37.34 0.88 -31.81
N ILE A 26 38.47 1.41 -31.37
CA ILE A 26 38.62 1.97 -30.03
C ILE A 26 37.64 3.13 -29.84
N LEU A 27 37.53 4.05 -30.80
CA LEU A 27 36.60 5.17 -30.74
C LEU A 27 35.14 4.70 -30.58
N ILE A 28 34.71 3.67 -31.34
CA ILE A 28 33.37 3.09 -31.20
C ILE A 28 33.17 2.52 -29.79
N LEU A 29 34.16 1.79 -29.25
CA LEU A 29 34.10 1.24 -27.90
C LEU A 29 34.01 2.37 -26.85
N THR A 30 34.83 3.41 -26.98
CA THR A 30 34.81 4.58 -26.11
C THR A 30 33.46 5.29 -26.16
N LEU A 31 32.90 5.55 -27.34
CA LEU A 31 31.58 6.17 -27.50
C LEU A 31 30.48 5.30 -26.88
N SER A 32 30.53 3.98 -27.07
CA SER A 32 29.58 3.06 -26.44
C SER A 32 29.64 3.12 -24.92
N GLU A 33 30.83 3.20 -24.34
CA GLU A 33 31.00 3.26 -22.88
C GLU A 33 30.58 4.63 -22.32
N GLN A 34 30.88 5.71 -23.04
CA GLN A 34 30.41 7.06 -22.71
C GLN A 34 28.88 7.15 -22.71
N ILE A 35 28.19 6.52 -23.67
CA ILE A 35 26.72 6.50 -23.71
C ILE A 35 26.17 5.74 -22.50
N LYS A 36 26.77 4.63 -22.09
CA LYS A 36 26.35 3.91 -20.87
C LYS A 36 26.53 4.78 -19.63
N PHE A 37 27.70 5.41 -19.48
CA PHE A 37 28.01 6.31 -18.38
C PHE A 37 27.00 7.47 -18.31
N ALA A 38 26.79 8.18 -19.43
CA ALA A 38 25.85 9.30 -19.49
C ALA A 38 24.40 8.87 -19.17
N ASN A 39 23.97 7.69 -19.61
CA ASN A 39 22.64 7.17 -19.27
C ASN A 39 22.51 6.84 -17.78
N LYS A 40 23.56 6.28 -17.17
CA LYS A 40 23.60 5.99 -15.73
C LYS A 40 23.58 7.27 -14.90
N GLU A 41 24.39 8.26 -15.25
CA GLU A 41 24.42 9.56 -14.58
C GLU A 41 23.05 10.27 -14.65
N ARG A 42 22.42 10.28 -15.84
CA ARG A 42 21.05 10.82 -16.01
C ARG A 42 20.02 10.08 -15.17
N PHE A 43 20.15 8.76 -15.04
CA PHE A 43 19.30 7.97 -14.17
C PHE A 43 19.53 8.33 -12.70
N GLU A 44 20.78 8.40 -12.25
CA GLU A 44 21.14 8.70 -10.87
C GLU A 44 20.65 10.09 -10.45
N SER A 45 20.84 11.10 -11.28
CA SER A 45 20.29 12.45 -11.06
C SER A 45 18.77 12.40 -10.83
N LYS A 46 18.01 11.75 -11.72
CA LYS A 46 16.55 11.59 -11.56
C LYS A 46 16.17 10.77 -10.33
N PHE A 47 16.94 9.73 -10.01
CA PHE A 47 16.72 8.91 -8.83
C PHE A 47 16.89 9.72 -7.54
N PHE A 48 17.94 10.54 -7.45
CA PHE A 48 18.17 11.40 -6.29
C PHE A 48 17.12 12.50 -6.17
N ASP A 49 16.60 13.03 -7.27
CA ASP A 49 15.45 13.95 -7.26
C ASP A 49 14.19 13.26 -6.72
N LEU A 50 13.91 12.03 -7.15
CA LEU A 50 12.78 11.24 -6.63
C LEU A 50 12.97 10.90 -5.13
N LEU A 51 14.20 10.65 -4.69
CA LEU A 51 14.54 10.43 -3.29
C LEU A 51 14.32 11.70 -2.46
N LYS A 52 14.66 12.87 -3.02
CA LYS A 52 14.39 14.18 -2.41
C LYS A 52 12.89 14.41 -2.29
N ILE A 53 12.12 14.20 -3.36
CA ILE A 53 10.66 14.28 -3.35
C ILE A 53 10.07 13.35 -2.28
N HIS A 54 10.58 12.13 -2.14
CA HIS A 54 10.14 11.22 -1.07
C HIS A 54 10.33 11.83 0.33
N ARG A 55 11.51 12.42 0.61
CA ARG A 55 11.79 13.10 1.88
C ARG A 55 10.88 14.32 2.10
N GLU A 56 10.64 15.11 1.05
CA GLU A 56 9.73 16.26 1.07
C GLU A 56 8.30 15.82 1.39
N ASN A 57 7.78 14.76 0.75
CA ASN A 57 6.46 14.20 1.08
C ASN A 57 6.36 13.83 2.57
N ILE A 58 7.41 13.23 3.15
CA ILE A 58 7.43 12.91 4.58
C ILE A 58 7.43 14.17 5.44
N GLN A 59 8.18 15.21 5.06
CA GLN A 59 8.21 16.48 5.79
C GLN A 59 6.85 17.19 5.75
N GLU A 60 6.20 17.21 4.59
CA GLU A 60 4.87 17.82 4.40
C GLU A 60 3.75 17.12 5.18
N MET A 61 3.91 15.84 5.55
CA MET A 61 2.94 15.16 6.40
C MET A 61 2.84 15.71 7.83
N SER A 62 3.82 16.51 8.25
CA SER A 62 3.83 17.12 9.58
C SER A 62 2.60 17.99 9.81
N SER A 63 1.84 17.66 10.85
CA SER A 63 0.78 18.53 11.37
C SER A 63 1.34 19.40 12.50
N LYS A 64 0.62 20.46 12.87
CA LYS A 64 0.97 21.61 13.75
C LYS A 64 1.78 21.35 15.05
N SER A 65 2.05 20.11 15.44
CA SER A 65 2.91 19.74 16.58
C SER A 65 3.70 18.42 16.44
N LYS A 66 3.65 17.72 15.30
CA LYS A 66 4.26 16.39 15.12
C LYS A 66 5.12 16.31 13.87
N SER A 67 6.34 15.80 14.04
CA SER A 67 7.26 15.43 12.94
C SER A 67 6.58 14.43 11.99
N GLY A 68 6.84 14.54 10.68
CA GLY A 68 6.20 13.74 9.63
C GLY A 68 6.19 12.23 9.88
N ARG A 69 7.28 11.66 10.43
CA ARG A 69 7.34 10.23 10.78
C ARG A 69 6.42 9.85 11.96
N LYS A 70 6.20 10.76 12.92
CA LYS A 70 5.25 10.52 14.03
C LYS A 70 3.81 10.47 13.53
N GLU A 71 3.46 11.26 12.51
CA GLU A 71 2.14 11.22 11.89
C GLU A 71 1.85 9.84 11.29
N LEU A 72 2.82 9.22 10.61
CA LEU A 72 2.66 7.87 10.08
C LEU A 72 2.44 6.82 11.18
N THR A 73 3.15 6.95 12.31
CA THR A 73 2.90 6.11 13.49
C THR A 73 1.49 6.29 14.04
N ASP A 74 0.98 7.53 14.09
CA ASP A 74 -0.40 7.81 14.53
C ASP A 74 -1.43 7.22 13.56
N ILE A 75 -1.21 7.35 12.24
CA ILE A 75 -2.07 6.75 11.21
C ILE A 75 -2.10 5.23 11.37
N PHE A 76 -0.94 4.61 11.58
CA PHE A 76 -0.87 3.17 11.81
C PHE A 76 -1.61 2.77 13.10
N SER A 77 -1.47 3.54 14.18
CA SER A 77 -2.25 3.33 15.42
C SER A 77 -3.75 3.46 15.19
N GLN A 78 -4.21 4.44 14.38
CA GLN A 78 -5.61 4.57 14.00
C GLN A 78 -6.09 3.36 13.20
N PHE A 79 -5.27 2.84 12.28
CA PHE A 79 -5.56 1.61 11.54
C PHE A 79 -5.74 0.42 12.47
N LEU A 80 -4.81 0.19 13.41
CA LEU A 80 -4.90 -0.91 14.37
C LEU A 80 -6.18 -0.82 15.20
N LYS A 81 -6.50 0.37 15.70
CA LYS A 81 -7.75 0.62 16.43
C LYS A 81 -8.99 0.36 15.58
N CYS A 82 -8.97 0.79 14.32
CA CYS A 82 -10.05 0.53 13.37
C CYS A 82 -10.23 -0.98 13.13
N LYS A 83 -9.13 -1.70 12.89
CA LYS A 83 -9.11 -3.16 12.72
C LYS A 83 -9.77 -3.83 13.91
N GLU A 84 -9.33 -3.56 15.13
CA GLU A 84 -9.92 -4.12 16.36
C GLU A 84 -11.42 -3.84 16.48
N GLU A 85 -11.83 -2.59 16.23
CA GLU A 85 -13.23 -2.18 16.27
C GLU A 85 -14.07 -2.89 15.19
N THR A 86 -13.50 -3.27 14.04
CA THR A 86 -14.22 -4.03 13.00
C THR A 86 -14.29 -5.54 13.26
N MET A 87 -13.41 -6.11 14.08
CA MET A 87 -13.27 -7.58 14.20
C MET A 87 -14.55 -8.32 14.61
N PHE A 88 -15.43 -7.66 15.39
CA PHE A 88 -16.68 -8.31 15.79
C PHE A 88 -17.66 -8.53 14.62
N PHE A 89 -17.59 -7.73 13.55
CA PHE A 89 -18.41 -7.92 12.34
C PHE A 89 -17.97 -9.13 11.52
N PHE A 90 -16.69 -9.51 11.61
CA PHE A 90 -16.13 -10.68 10.93
C PHE A 90 -16.40 -12.01 11.66
N LYS A 91 -16.92 -11.98 12.89
CA LYS A 91 -17.13 -13.19 13.68
C LYS A 91 -18.10 -14.14 12.97
N ARG A 92 -17.68 -15.39 12.74
CA ARG A 92 -18.44 -16.45 12.03
C ARG A 92 -18.81 -16.10 10.58
N LYS A 93 -18.17 -15.12 9.96
CA LYS A 93 -18.37 -14.79 8.55
C LYS A 93 -17.37 -15.56 7.69
N LYS A 94 -17.89 -16.23 6.66
CA LYS A 94 -17.09 -16.85 5.59
C LYS A 94 -16.94 -15.87 4.42
N GLU A 95 -16.03 -16.17 3.50
CA GLU A 95 -15.72 -15.34 2.33
C GLU A 95 -16.95 -14.92 1.50
N ASN A 96 -17.91 -15.83 1.29
CA ASN A 96 -19.14 -15.59 0.54
C ASN A 96 -20.13 -14.64 1.23
N HIS A 97 -20.00 -14.42 2.55
CA HIS A 97 -20.81 -13.44 3.26
C HIS A 97 -20.20 -12.03 3.18
N ILE A 98 -18.94 -11.94 2.76
CA ILE A 98 -18.13 -10.72 2.78
C ILE A 98 -18.03 -10.16 1.37
N TYR A 99 -17.59 -10.99 0.43
CA TYR A 99 -17.26 -10.62 -0.93
C TYR A 99 -18.38 -10.95 -1.90
N GLN A 100 -18.52 -10.12 -2.94
CA GLN A 100 -19.31 -10.48 -4.11
C GLN A 100 -18.61 -11.60 -4.89
N ASN A 101 -19.40 -12.54 -5.40
CA ASN A 101 -18.89 -13.75 -6.08
C ASN A 101 -17.94 -13.43 -7.24
N ASP A 102 -18.31 -12.50 -8.12
CA ASP A 102 -17.50 -12.11 -9.28
C ASP A 102 -16.12 -11.56 -8.88
N TYR A 103 -16.09 -10.76 -7.82
CA TYR A 103 -14.85 -10.18 -7.32
C TYR A 103 -14.01 -11.23 -6.60
N LEU A 104 -14.63 -12.09 -5.78
CA LEU A 104 -13.96 -13.18 -5.09
C LEU A 104 -13.24 -14.12 -6.07
N MET A 105 -13.91 -14.49 -7.17
CA MET A 105 -13.33 -15.33 -8.21
C MET A 105 -12.13 -14.67 -8.88
N LYS A 106 -12.25 -13.38 -9.26
CA LYS A 106 -11.14 -12.60 -9.85
C LYS A 106 -9.96 -12.49 -8.89
N LEU A 107 -10.23 -12.27 -7.61
CA LEU A 107 -9.22 -12.12 -6.57
C LEU A 107 -8.45 -13.43 -6.36
N LYS A 108 -9.15 -14.56 -6.18
CA LYS A 108 -8.51 -15.87 -6.04
C LYS A 108 -7.65 -16.24 -7.25
N LYS A 109 -8.19 -16.03 -8.46
CA LYS A 109 -7.43 -16.25 -9.71
C LYS A 109 -6.16 -15.41 -9.80
N SER A 110 -6.18 -14.18 -9.27
CA SER A 110 -4.97 -13.33 -9.25
C SER A 110 -3.90 -13.87 -8.28
N PHE A 111 -4.32 -14.55 -7.22
CA PHE A 111 -3.44 -15.09 -6.18
C PHE A 111 -2.87 -16.46 -6.52
N GLU A 112 -3.54 -17.27 -7.35
CA GLU A 112 -3.03 -18.55 -7.85
C GLU A 112 -1.60 -18.43 -8.42
N LEU A 113 -1.28 -17.30 -9.07
CA LEU A 113 -0.01 -17.06 -9.75
C LEU A 113 1.03 -16.35 -8.87
N THR A 114 0.64 -15.83 -7.70
CA THR A 114 1.53 -15.03 -6.84
C THR A 114 1.71 -15.64 -5.45
N ASN A 115 0.61 -15.95 -4.77
CA ASN A 115 0.56 -16.66 -3.50
C ASN A 115 -0.86 -17.23 -3.26
N ASN A 116 -1.04 -18.54 -3.53
CA ASN A 116 -2.35 -19.21 -3.41
C ASN A 116 -2.79 -19.43 -1.95
N ASN A 117 -1.91 -19.25 -0.97
CA ASN A 117 -2.21 -19.52 0.44
C ASN A 117 -2.84 -18.32 1.17
N VAL A 118 -3.08 -17.21 0.47
CA VAL A 118 -3.65 -16.00 1.07
C VAL A 118 -5.10 -16.22 1.46
N ASP A 119 -5.38 -16.19 2.76
CA ASP A 119 -6.76 -16.17 3.28
C ASP A 119 -7.44 -14.83 2.96
N VAL A 120 -8.39 -14.88 2.04
CA VAL A 120 -9.18 -13.72 1.60
C VAL A 120 -10.01 -13.11 2.74
N VAL A 121 -10.42 -13.89 3.75
CA VAL A 121 -11.15 -13.35 4.91
C VAL A 121 -10.20 -12.50 5.75
N THR A 122 -8.98 -12.97 5.97
CA THR A 122 -7.94 -12.19 6.64
C THR A 122 -7.54 -10.97 5.81
N LEU A 123 -7.48 -11.06 4.48
CA LEU A 123 -7.30 -9.89 3.62
C LEU A 123 -8.41 -8.84 3.82
N ALA A 124 -9.69 -9.26 3.92
CA ALA A 124 -10.80 -8.36 4.19
C ALA A 124 -10.69 -7.66 5.56
N LYS A 125 -10.24 -8.40 6.59
CA LYS A 125 -9.96 -7.87 7.94
C LYS A 125 -8.88 -6.78 7.93
N LEU A 126 -8.05 -6.68 6.90
CA LEU A 126 -7.04 -5.63 6.73
C LEU A 126 -7.50 -4.54 5.78
N ASN A 127 -8.02 -4.92 4.61
CA ASN A 127 -8.42 -3.96 3.58
C ASN A 127 -9.54 -3.05 4.06
N ILE A 128 -10.62 -3.57 4.66
CA ILE A 128 -11.76 -2.73 5.09
C ILE A 128 -11.34 -1.64 6.08
N PRO A 129 -10.70 -1.95 7.23
CA PRO A 129 -10.29 -0.91 8.17
C PRO A 129 -9.24 0.04 7.57
N TYR A 130 -8.33 -0.45 6.72
CA TYR A 130 -7.35 0.41 6.05
C TYR A 130 -8.02 1.45 5.16
N ILE A 131 -8.97 1.04 4.33
CA ILE A 131 -9.71 1.93 3.41
C ILE A 131 -10.54 2.96 4.19
N ILE A 132 -11.11 2.56 5.34
CA ILE A 132 -11.82 3.48 6.23
C ILE A 132 -10.88 4.54 6.82
N VAL A 133 -9.67 4.15 7.26
CA VAL A 133 -8.68 5.11 7.75
C VAL A 133 -8.14 6.00 6.62
N PHE A 134 -7.98 5.44 5.42
CA PHE A 134 -7.49 6.15 4.25
C PHE A 134 -8.46 7.23 3.78
N TYR A 135 -9.74 6.90 3.52
CA TYR A 135 -10.72 7.89 3.03
C TYR A 135 -11.43 8.67 4.13
N GLY A 136 -11.52 8.10 5.34
CA GLY A 136 -12.30 8.68 6.43
C GLY A 136 -13.79 8.43 6.30
N LEU A 137 -14.53 8.81 7.35
CA LEU A 137 -15.97 8.62 7.49
C LEU A 137 -16.74 9.95 7.51
N SER A 138 -16.17 10.99 6.91
CA SER A 138 -16.92 12.18 6.50
C SER A 138 -17.99 11.80 5.48
N ALA A 139 -18.92 12.71 5.17
CA ALA A 139 -19.96 12.44 4.17
C ALA A 139 -19.35 12.03 2.82
N GLU A 140 -18.38 12.78 2.33
CA GLU A 140 -17.65 12.51 1.09
C GLU A 140 -16.82 11.21 1.17
N GLY A 141 -16.07 11.01 2.25
CA GLY A 141 -15.24 9.81 2.44
C GLY A 141 -16.10 8.54 2.45
N LYS A 142 -17.26 8.58 3.12
CA LYS A 142 -18.19 7.46 3.19
C LYS A 142 -18.77 7.10 1.82
N GLU A 143 -19.17 8.08 1.02
CA GLU A 143 -19.66 7.83 -0.34
C GLU A 143 -18.57 7.27 -1.26
N THR A 144 -17.34 7.78 -1.13
CA THR A 144 -16.17 7.24 -1.85
C THR A 144 -15.92 5.76 -1.50
N ILE A 145 -15.96 5.42 -0.20
CA ILE A 145 -15.80 4.02 0.25
C ILE A 145 -16.92 3.14 -0.30
N LYS A 146 -18.19 3.57 -0.21
CA LYS A 146 -19.33 2.83 -0.75
C LYS A 146 -19.19 2.56 -2.24
N ALA A 147 -18.82 3.57 -3.03
CA ALA A 147 -18.60 3.42 -4.46
C ALA A 147 -17.53 2.37 -4.79
N GLN A 148 -16.45 2.32 -4.00
CA GLN A 148 -15.38 1.33 -4.17
C GLN A 148 -15.76 -0.06 -3.68
N PHE A 149 -16.58 -0.16 -2.63
CA PHE A 149 -17.00 -1.42 -2.02
C PHE A 149 -18.16 -2.09 -2.76
N LYS A 150 -19.03 -1.30 -3.42
CA LYS A 150 -20.21 -1.79 -4.14
C LYS A 150 -19.92 -2.87 -5.19
N LYS A 151 -18.69 -2.98 -5.71
CA LYS A 151 -18.28 -4.04 -6.67
C LYS A 151 -17.41 -5.14 -6.07
N LYS A 152 -17.14 -5.08 -4.75
CA LYS A 152 -16.19 -5.96 -4.06
C LYS A 152 -16.83 -6.71 -2.91
N TYR A 153 -17.66 -6.02 -2.12
CA TYR A 153 -18.24 -6.49 -0.88
C TYR A 153 -19.76 -6.42 -0.92
N HIS A 154 -20.41 -7.27 -0.13
CA HIS A 154 -21.85 -7.22 0.08
C HIS A 154 -22.24 -5.97 0.90
N PRO A 155 -23.20 -5.13 0.44
CA PRO A 155 -23.68 -3.97 1.19
C PRO A 155 -24.14 -4.31 2.61
N GLU A 156 -24.81 -5.46 2.76
CA GLU A 156 -25.29 -5.99 4.04
C GLU A 156 -24.14 -6.25 5.03
N PHE A 157 -22.92 -6.45 4.51
CA PHE A 157 -21.72 -6.66 5.30
C PHE A 157 -21.02 -5.35 5.66
N TYR A 158 -20.73 -4.48 4.69
CA TYR A 158 -19.89 -3.30 4.95
C TYR A 158 -20.66 -2.08 5.47
N GLU A 159 -21.94 -1.89 5.14
CA GLU A 159 -22.69 -0.70 5.58
C GLU A 159 -22.82 -0.59 7.10
N PRO A 160 -23.17 -1.68 7.84
CA PRO A 160 -23.19 -1.64 9.30
C PRO A 160 -21.84 -1.27 9.92
N ILE A 161 -20.72 -1.64 9.27
CA ILE A 161 -19.37 -1.29 9.71
C ILE A 161 -19.14 0.21 9.58
N LEU A 162 -19.44 0.78 8.40
CA LEU A 162 -19.28 2.21 8.14
C LEU A 162 -20.16 3.05 9.07
N ASP A 163 -21.41 2.64 9.27
CA ASP A 163 -22.35 3.34 10.15
C ASP A 163 -21.88 3.33 11.60
N PHE A 164 -21.47 2.16 12.09
CA PHE A 164 -20.96 2.00 13.44
C PHE A 164 -19.70 2.85 13.68
N LEU A 165 -18.73 2.83 12.78
CA LEU A 165 -17.49 3.59 12.97
C LEU A 165 -17.71 5.10 12.79
N ALA A 166 -18.64 5.52 11.92
CA ALA A 166 -19.01 6.92 11.75
C ALA A 166 -19.70 7.51 13.00
N MET A 167 -20.15 6.66 13.92
CA MET A 167 -20.70 7.10 15.19
C MET A 167 -19.65 7.59 16.18
N LYS A 168 -18.36 7.33 15.94
CA LYS A 168 -17.26 7.68 16.86
C LYS A 168 -16.78 9.13 16.65
N PRO A 169 -16.91 10.01 17.66
CA PRO A 169 -16.36 11.36 17.59
C PRO A 169 -14.87 11.40 17.95
N ILE A 170 -14.17 12.48 17.55
CA ILE A 170 -12.83 12.81 18.07
C ILE A 170 -12.84 12.94 19.60
N LYS A 171 -11.68 12.79 20.24
CA LYS A 171 -11.57 12.76 21.71
C LYS A 171 -11.96 14.10 22.34
N GLU A 172 -11.72 15.19 21.62
CA GLU A 172 -11.94 16.58 22.01
C GLU A 172 -13.42 16.98 21.92
N SER A 173 -14.26 16.17 21.27
CA SER A 173 -15.67 16.45 21.12
C SER A 173 -16.42 16.30 22.45
N GLN A 174 -17.35 17.23 22.73
CA GLN A 174 -18.31 17.12 23.85
C GLN A 174 -19.11 15.80 23.83
N HIS A 175 -19.29 15.19 22.65
CA HIS A 175 -20.04 13.95 22.49
C HIS A 175 -19.20 12.69 22.77
N HIS A 176 -17.88 12.81 22.97
CA HIS A 176 -17.00 11.66 23.21
C HIS A 176 -17.36 10.89 24.48
N LYS A 177 -17.73 11.59 25.56
CA LYS A 177 -18.16 10.94 26.83
C LYS A 177 -19.45 10.13 26.64
N LYS A 178 -20.41 10.66 25.89
CA LYS A 178 -21.67 9.97 25.55
C LYS A 178 -21.42 8.72 24.71
N TRP A 179 -20.63 8.85 23.64
CA TRP A 179 -20.22 7.71 22.80
C TRP A 179 -19.49 6.64 23.62
N LYS A 180 -18.53 7.05 24.47
CA LYS A 180 -17.77 6.12 25.32
C LYS A 180 -18.70 5.32 26.23
N SER A 181 -19.69 6.00 26.85
CA SER A 181 -20.68 5.36 27.70
C SER A 181 -21.45 4.28 26.95
N ILE A 182 -21.97 4.58 25.74
CA ILE A 182 -22.66 3.60 24.89
C ILE A 182 -21.72 2.44 24.51
N ASN A 183 -20.48 2.75 24.15
CA ASN A 183 -19.49 1.78 23.72
C ASN A 183 -19.06 0.82 24.85
N THR A 184 -19.14 1.24 26.12
CA THR A 184 -18.83 0.43 27.31
C THR A 184 -20.04 -0.33 27.87
N ILE A 185 -21.26 0.15 27.63
CA ILE A 185 -22.50 -0.37 28.25
C ILE A 185 -22.85 -1.79 27.78
N ALA A 186 -22.25 -2.26 26.69
CA ALA A 186 -22.87 -3.31 25.92
C ALA A 186 -21.92 -4.49 25.67
N ASP A 187 -22.36 -5.69 26.11
CA ASP A 187 -21.88 -6.95 25.55
C ASP A 187 -21.92 -6.91 24.02
N LYS A 188 -21.08 -7.71 23.33
CA LYS A 188 -20.92 -7.64 21.86
C LYS A 188 -22.24 -7.60 21.07
N ARG A 189 -23.29 -8.31 21.53
CA ARG A 189 -24.64 -8.30 20.89
C ARG A 189 -25.43 -7.02 21.18
N ASN A 190 -25.43 -6.58 22.44
CA ASN A 190 -26.14 -5.37 22.88
C ASN A 190 -25.52 -4.11 22.25
N LYS A 191 -24.22 -4.17 21.91
CA LYS A 191 -23.48 -3.04 21.35
C LYS A 191 -24.02 -2.65 19.98
N LYS A 192 -24.19 -3.65 19.11
CA LYS A 192 -24.76 -3.43 17.78
C LYS A 192 -26.15 -2.80 17.88
N ARG A 193 -27.01 -3.36 18.76
CA ARG A 193 -28.37 -2.87 18.94
C ARG A 193 -28.44 -1.45 19.50
N ALA A 194 -27.59 -1.11 20.47
CA ALA A 194 -27.53 0.25 21.01
C ALA A 194 -27.21 1.30 19.94
N PHE A 195 -26.26 1.00 19.04
CA PHE A 195 -25.92 1.90 17.94
C PHE A 195 -26.98 1.94 16.83
N GLU A 196 -27.69 0.83 16.58
CA GLU A 196 -28.88 0.80 15.70
C GLU A 196 -29.98 1.73 16.25
N ILE A 197 -30.29 1.65 17.55
CA ILE A 197 -31.29 2.53 18.19
C ILE A 197 -30.87 4.00 18.10
N ILE A 198 -29.60 4.33 18.35
CA ILE A 198 -29.09 5.70 18.20
C ILE A 198 -29.26 6.21 16.78
N ARG A 199 -29.01 5.35 15.77
CA ARG A 199 -29.24 5.71 14.37
C ARG A 199 -30.72 6.00 14.11
N MET A 200 -31.61 5.16 14.61
CA MET A 200 -33.06 5.34 14.47
C MET A 200 -33.51 6.64 15.14
N LEU A 201 -33.05 6.92 16.36
CA LEU A 201 -33.31 8.17 17.09
C LEU A 201 -32.82 9.42 16.35
N ARG A 202 -31.75 9.32 15.56
CA ARG A 202 -31.26 10.44 14.73
C ARG A 202 -32.17 10.74 13.54
N ASN A 203 -32.84 9.72 13.00
CA ASN A 203 -33.76 9.87 11.87
C ASN A 203 -35.17 10.22 12.36
N ASN A 204 -35.59 9.65 13.48
CA ASN A 204 -36.88 9.88 14.13
C ASN A 204 -36.66 10.05 15.65
N PRO A 205 -36.68 11.29 16.18
CA PRO A 205 -36.49 11.56 17.61
C PRO A 205 -37.50 10.84 18.52
N ASN A 206 -38.67 10.47 17.99
CA ASN A 206 -39.74 9.79 18.73
C ASN A 206 -39.66 8.26 18.63
N HIS A 207 -38.56 7.70 18.12
CA HIS A 207 -38.39 6.24 18.02
C HIS A 207 -38.46 5.56 19.39
N ASN A 208 -39.38 4.61 19.52
CA ASN A 208 -39.52 3.76 20.70
C ASN A 208 -39.18 2.33 20.32
N GLU A 209 -38.10 1.82 20.89
CA GLU A 209 -37.69 0.42 20.76
C GLU A 209 -38.24 -0.39 21.94
N GLU A 210 -39.23 -1.24 21.68
CA GLU A 210 -39.93 -2.05 22.69
C GLU A 210 -39.25 -3.40 22.95
N ASP A 211 -38.61 -3.99 21.93
CA ASP A 211 -37.93 -5.29 22.02
C ASP A 211 -36.76 -5.29 23.02
N TYR A 212 -36.19 -4.12 23.31
CA TYR A 212 -35.01 -3.95 24.16
C TYR A 212 -35.11 -2.74 25.08
N PRO A 213 -36.01 -2.74 26.08
CA PRO A 213 -36.32 -1.54 26.87
C PRO A 213 -35.09 -1.00 27.62
N ASN A 214 -34.30 -1.88 28.23
CA ASN A 214 -33.08 -1.51 28.96
C ASN A 214 -31.99 -0.89 28.06
N ILE A 215 -31.91 -1.32 26.79
CA ILE A 215 -30.92 -0.79 25.83
C ILE A 215 -31.44 0.53 25.24
N SER A 216 -32.74 0.57 24.92
CA SER A 216 -33.46 1.74 24.44
C SER A 216 -33.33 2.92 25.39
N GLU A 217 -33.62 2.71 26.68
CA GLU A 217 -33.51 3.75 27.70
C GLU A 217 -32.07 4.27 27.84
N LYS A 218 -31.08 3.37 27.88
CA LYS A 218 -29.66 3.73 27.95
C LYS A 218 -29.18 4.48 26.71
N ALA A 219 -29.66 4.10 25.53
CA ALA A 219 -29.36 4.77 24.26
C ALA A 219 -29.97 6.17 24.21
N LYS A 220 -31.22 6.33 24.65
CA LYS A 220 -31.91 7.63 24.78
C LYS A 220 -31.16 8.57 25.74
N ARG A 221 -30.80 8.08 26.93
CA ARG A 221 -30.04 8.86 27.93
C ARG A 221 -28.68 9.34 27.41
N ASN A 222 -28.00 8.52 26.60
CA ASN A 222 -26.70 8.85 26.03
C ASN A 222 -26.79 9.37 24.59
N PHE A 223 -27.96 9.81 24.14
CA PHE A 223 -28.16 10.30 22.78
C PHE A 223 -27.26 11.50 22.46
N TYR A 224 -26.77 11.51 21.21
CA TYR A 224 -26.04 12.63 20.66
C TYR A 224 -26.31 12.79 19.14
N PRO A 225 -26.50 14.03 18.68
CA PRO A 225 -26.75 14.33 17.26
C PRO A 225 -25.52 14.04 16.40
N ASN A 226 -25.72 14.04 15.07
CA ASN A 226 -24.68 13.75 14.09
C ASN A 226 -23.77 14.96 13.74
N ASN A 227 -23.70 15.97 14.61
CA ASN A 227 -23.00 17.24 14.40
C ASN A 227 -21.63 17.27 15.11
N TYR A 228 -20.72 16.38 14.71
CA TYR A 228 -19.39 16.31 15.31
C TYR A 228 -18.34 15.83 14.30
N ILE A 229 -17.09 16.20 14.56
CA ILE A 229 -15.94 15.73 13.81
C ILE A 229 -15.73 14.23 14.11
N LYS A 230 -15.70 13.43 13.04
CA LYS A 230 -15.51 11.99 13.12
C LYS A 230 -14.09 11.66 13.52
N TYR A 231 -13.91 10.60 14.31
CA TYR A 231 -12.58 10.15 14.71
C TYR A 231 -11.73 9.74 13.49
N TYR A 232 -12.33 9.03 12.53
CA TYR A 232 -11.70 8.66 11.28
C TYR A 232 -11.91 9.79 10.26
N GLY A 233 -11.03 10.79 10.30
CA GLY A 233 -11.08 11.97 9.43
C GLY A 233 -10.60 11.73 7.99
N GLY A 234 -9.86 10.64 7.76
CA GLY A 234 -9.27 10.32 6.46
C GLY A 234 -7.84 10.87 6.30
N HIS A 235 -7.00 10.11 5.60
CA HIS A 235 -5.60 10.41 5.34
C HIS A 235 -5.24 10.32 3.85
N GLN A 236 -6.24 10.33 2.96
CA GLN A 236 -6.09 10.13 1.52
C GLN A 236 -5.11 11.12 0.90
N TYR A 237 -5.19 12.40 1.28
CA TYR A 237 -4.28 13.42 0.74
C TYR A 237 -2.82 13.04 1.05
N LYS A 238 -2.51 12.80 2.32
CA LYS A 238 -1.15 12.45 2.78
C LYS A 238 -0.67 11.11 2.19
N LEU A 239 -1.41 10.04 2.46
CA LEU A 239 -1.00 8.68 2.08
C LEU A 239 -1.09 8.44 0.57
N GLY A 240 -2.05 9.07 -0.11
CA GLY A 240 -2.26 8.90 -1.54
C GLY A 240 -1.12 9.48 -2.36
N HIS A 241 -0.68 10.71 -2.05
CA HIS A 241 0.49 11.30 -2.70
C HIS A 241 1.76 10.50 -2.41
N TYR A 242 1.97 10.16 -1.14
CA TYR A 242 3.14 9.40 -0.71
C TYR A 242 3.28 8.03 -1.39
N PHE A 243 2.25 7.17 -1.33
CA PHE A 243 2.35 5.85 -1.93
C PHE A 243 2.39 5.90 -3.46
N ARG A 244 1.78 6.92 -4.09
CA ARG A 244 1.90 7.11 -5.55
C ARG A 244 3.32 7.46 -5.95
N HIS A 245 3.94 8.43 -5.26
CA HIS A 245 5.34 8.80 -5.53
C HIS A 245 6.28 7.63 -5.22
N LEU A 246 6.08 6.94 -4.09
CA LEU A 246 6.89 5.77 -3.74
C LEU A 246 6.77 4.65 -4.79
N PHE A 247 5.55 4.34 -5.24
CA PHE A 247 5.30 3.35 -6.31
C PHE A 247 5.96 3.77 -7.62
N GLN A 248 5.85 5.04 -7.98
CA GLN A 248 6.46 5.58 -9.19
C GLN A 248 7.98 5.47 -9.14
N THR A 249 8.62 5.76 -8.01
CA THR A 249 10.08 5.66 -7.87
C THR A 249 10.56 4.21 -7.99
N PHE A 250 9.92 3.25 -7.32
CA PHE A 250 10.29 1.84 -7.49
C PHE A 250 10.01 1.32 -8.90
N THR A 251 8.92 1.77 -9.54
CA THR A 251 8.63 1.44 -10.93
C THR A 251 9.68 2.03 -11.87
N PHE A 252 10.07 3.29 -11.67
CA PHE A 252 11.13 3.96 -12.43
C PHE A 252 12.44 3.18 -12.38
N ILE A 253 12.87 2.74 -11.19
CA ILE A 253 14.06 1.88 -11.02
C ILE A 253 13.89 0.55 -11.77
N ASN A 254 12.74 -0.10 -11.57
CA ASN A 254 12.48 -1.44 -12.13
C ASN A 254 12.45 -1.46 -13.66
N GLU A 255 11.93 -0.41 -14.29
CA GLU A 255 11.71 -0.32 -15.72
C GLU A 255 12.92 0.18 -16.52
N GLN A 256 13.98 0.65 -15.86
CA GLN A 256 15.20 1.05 -16.57
C GLN A 256 15.83 -0.13 -17.32
N LYS A 257 16.10 0.04 -18.62
CA LYS A 257 16.73 -0.99 -19.46
C LYS A 257 18.24 -1.01 -19.32
N ASN A 258 18.82 0.15 -19.00
CA ASN A 258 20.26 0.37 -18.99
C ASN A 258 20.91 -0.02 -17.65
N LEU A 259 20.13 -0.51 -16.69
CA LEU A 259 20.61 -0.97 -15.39
C LEU A 259 20.56 -2.49 -15.33
N SER A 260 21.62 -3.07 -14.76
CA SER A 260 21.66 -4.48 -14.39
C SER A 260 20.66 -4.77 -13.26
N ASN A 261 20.33 -6.04 -13.02
CA ASN A 261 19.46 -6.42 -11.89
C ASN A 261 20.09 -6.08 -10.54
N GLU A 262 21.43 -6.16 -10.44
CA GLU A 262 22.18 -5.81 -9.23
C GLU A 262 22.12 -4.31 -8.96
N GLU A 263 22.31 -3.48 -9.99
CA GLU A 263 22.19 -2.02 -9.89
C GLU A 263 20.77 -1.62 -9.49
N LYS A 264 19.74 -2.22 -10.11
CA LYS A 264 18.34 -1.98 -9.71
C LYS A 264 18.10 -2.32 -8.24
N TYR A 265 18.61 -3.47 -7.80
CA TYR A 265 18.49 -3.87 -6.41
C TYR A 265 19.22 -2.90 -5.48
N PHE A 266 20.42 -2.43 -5.86
CA PHE A 266 21.17 -1.43 -5.11
C PHE A 266 20.36 -0.13 -4.93
N TYR A 267 19.85 0.49 -6.00
CA TYR A 267 19.08 1.74 -5.87
C TYR A 267 17.76 1.53 -5.11
N ALA A 268 17.08 0.39 -5.32
CA ALA A 268 15.88 0.04 -4.58
C ALA A 268 16.17 -0.15 -3.08
N LYS A 269 17.30 -0.78 -2.73
CA LYS A 269 17.78 -0.93 -1.35
C LYS A 269 18.12 0.43 -0.75
N THR A 270 18.74 1.33 -1.50
CA THR A 270 19.04 2.70 -1.05
C THR A 270 17.77 3.48 -0.71
N LEU A 271 16.74 3.39 -1.56
CA LEU A 271 15.43 3.99 -1.26
C LEU A 271 14.76 3.31 -0.05
N ARG A 272 14.77 1.99 0.02
CA ARG A 272 14.22 1.23 1.15
C ARG A 272 14.88 1.62 2.47
N ALA A 273 16.19 1.87 2.49
CA ALA A 273 16.93 2.29 3.67
C ALA A 273 16.47 3.66 4.22
N GLN A 274 15.74 4.47 3.43
CA GLN A 274 15.13 5.71 3.91
C GLN A 274 13.80 5.49 4.64
N LEU A 275 13.14 4.34 4.41
CA LEU A 275 11.83 4.03 4.96
C LEU A 275 11.95 3.64 6.43
N SER A 276 11.26 4.39 7.29
CA SER A 276 11.09 4.01 8.70
C SER A 276 10.26 2.73 8.86
N THR A 277 10.33 2.11 10.04
CA THR A 277 9.52 0.93 10.37
C THR A 277 8.02 1.21 10.19
N SER A 278 7.53 2.38 10.62
CA SER A 278 6.12 2.79 10.42
C SER A 278 5.75 2.91 8.95
N GLU A 279 6.66 3.37 8.08
CA GLU A 279 6.46 3.42 6.63
C GLU A 279 6.37 2.02 6.03
N GLN A 280 7.28 1.12 6.40
CA GLN A 280 7.24 -0.26 5.92
C GLN A 280 5.98 -0.99 6.39
N LEU A 281 5.51 -0.71 7.60
CA LEU A 281 4.25 -1.24 8.13
C LEU A 281 3.03 -0.74 7.36
N LEU A 282 2.96 0.56 7.10
CA LEU A 282 1.88 1.12 6.30
C LEU A 282 1.96 0.67 4.84
N LEU A 283 3.16 0.50 4.28
CA LEU A 283 3.38 -0.06 2.95
C LEU A 283 2.86 -1.49 2.88
N PHE A 284 3.18 -2.33 3.87
CA PHE A 284 2.67 -3.70 3.98
C PHE A 284 1.13 -3.71 3.98
N ILE A 285 0.49 -2.89 4.81
CA ILE A 285 -0.99 -2.85 4.82
C ILE A 285 -1.56 -2.27 3.51
N ASN A 286 -0.91 -1.25 2.94
CA ASN A 286 -1.31 -0.68 1.66
C ASN A 286 -1.23 -1.72 0.54
N SER A 287 -0.15 -2.51 0.48
CA SER A 287 0.08 -3.53 -0.54
C SER A 287 -0.88 -4.72 -0.46
N LEU A 288 -1.54 -4.90 0.69
CA LEU A 288 -2.64 -5.85 0.87
C LEU A 288 -4.03 -5.24 0.61
N SER A 289 -4.12 -3.92 0.58
CA SER A 289 -5.37 -3.24 0.24
C SER A 289 -5.64 -3.30 -1.26
N HIS A 290 -6.89 -3.14 -1.66
CA HIS A 290 -7.25 -3.08 -3.07
C HIS A 290 -6.68 -1.84 -3.81
N LEU A 291 -6.15 -0.84 -3.08
CA LEU A 291 -5.43 0.29 -3.66
C LEU A 291 -3.99 -0.09 -4.04
N GLY A 292 -3.35 -0.93 -3.22
CA GLY A 292 -1.94 -1.29 -3.35
C GLY A 292 -1.67 -2.74 -3.76
N ILE A 293 -2.68 -3.57 -3.99
CA ILE A 293 -2.50 -4.97 -4.41
C ILE A 293 -1.63 -5.12 -5.67
N VAL A 294 -1.58 -4.06 -6.49
CA VAL A 294 -0.75 -3.94 -7.69
C VAL A 294 0.76 -3.89 -7.42
N TRP A 295 1.17 -3.64 -6.17
CA TRP A 295 2.57 -3.68 -5.76
C TRP A 295 3.16 -5.08 -5.88
N ASP A 296 2.38 -6.14 -5.66
CA ASP A 296 2.92 -7.50 -5.63
C ASP A 296 1.91 -8.64 -5.88
N LEU A 297 0.77 -8.65 -5.20
CA LEU A 297 -0.13 -9.80 -5.24
C LEU A 297 -0.97 -9.87 -6.53
N SER A 298 -1.25 -8.73 -7.16
CA SER A 298 -1.95 -8.64 -8.45
C SER A 298 -1.38 -7.50 -9.31
N PRO A 299 -0.10 -7.57 -9.73
CA PRO A 299 0.56 -6.51 -10.47
C PRO A 299 0.04 -6.44 -11.91
N ARG A 300 0.15 -5.26 -12.53
CA ARG A 300 -0.28 -5.05 -13.92
C ARG A 300 0.79 -5.58 -14.88
N VAL A 301 0.44 -6.62 -15.63
CA VAL A 301 1.29 -7.21 -16.68
C VAL A 301 0.75 -6.81 -18.07
N SER A 302 1.64 -6.47 -19.00
CA SER A 302 1.28 -5.96 -20.33
C SER A 302 0.50 -6.95 -21.19
N LYS A 303 0.83 -8.25 -21.11
CA LYS A 303 0.09 -9.34 -21.76
C LYS A 303 -0.66 -10.15 -20.71
N LYS A 304 -1.98 -10.26 -20.87
CA LYS A 304 -2.85 -11.10 -20.01
C LYS A 304 -2.80 -12.58 -20.39
N THR A 305 -2.48 -12.90 -21.63
CA THR A 305 -2.35 -14.29 -22.09
C THR A 305 -1.17 -14.95 -21.40
N ILE A 306 -1.42 -16.11 -20.82
CA ILE A 306 -0.38 -16.94 -20.22
C ILE A 306 0.45 -17.52 -21.37
N ASP A 307 1.69 -17.07 -21.48
CA ASP A 307 2.71 -17.62 -22.36
C ASP A 307 3.89 -18.12 -21.52
N PHE A 308 4.86 -18.78 -22.16
CA PHE A 308 6.06 -19.32 -21.49
C PHE A 308 6.82 -18.27 -20.64
N CYS A 309 6.77 -16.99 -21.03
CA CYS A 309 7.46 -15.89 -20.36
C CYS A 309 6.58 -15.14 -19.34
N TYR A 310 5.31 -15.53 -19.16
CA TYR A 310 4.35 -14.82 -18.32
C TYR A 310 4.82 -14.75 -16.87
N THR A 311 5.25 -15.88 -16.29
CA THR A 311 5.75 -15.96 -14.91
C THR A 311 6.97 -15.06 -14.69
N LYS A 312 7.90 -15.01 -15.66
CA LYS A 312 9.07 -14.12 -15.59
C LYS A 312 8.65 -12.64 -15.60
N ARG A 313 7.69 -12.25 -16.46
CA ARG A 313 7.16 -10.88 -16.50
C ARG A 313 6.41 -10.52 -15.24
N LEU A 314 5.61 -11.46 -14.71
CA LEU A 314 4.87 -11.31 -13.46
C LEU A 314 5.83 -11.07 -12.30
N ASN A 315 6.80 -11.97 -12.10
CA ASN A 315 7.80 -11.87 -11.03
C ASN A 315 8.61 -10.57 -11.12
N ASN A 316 8.93 -10.10 -12.33
CA ASN A 316 9.62 -8.83 -12.50
C ASN A 316 8.79 -7.61 -12.05
N LYS A 317 7.45 -7.72 -11.99
CA LYS A 317 6.54 -6.65 -11.55
C LYS A 317 6.14 -6.76 -10.08
N ARG A 318 6.56 -7.81 -9.37
CA ARG A 318 6.31 -8.01 -7.93
C ARG A 318 7.30 -7.21 -7.10
N LEU A 319 7.07 -5.90 -6.97
CA LEU A 319 8.05 -4.96 -6.42
C LEU A 319 8.38 -5.23 -4.95
N ILE A 320 7.38 -5.59 -4.14
CA ILE A 320 7.55 -5.82 -2.68
C ILE A 320 8.49 -7.00 -2.45
N THR A 321 8.24 -8.12 -3.14
CA THR A 321 9.03 -9.35 -3.08
C THR A 321 10.39 -9.16 -3.75
N LYS A 322 10.43 -8.58 -4.95
CA LYS A 322 11.67 -8.43 -5.74
C LYS A 322 12.74 -7.61 -5.01
N TYR A 323 12.34 -6.58 -4.28
CA TYR A 323 13.25 -5.66 -3.61
C TYR A 323 13.23 -5.76 -2.07
N ASN A 324 12.54 -6.76 -1.53
CA ASN A 324 12.37 -6.96 -0.08
C ASN A 324 11.90 -5.68 0.64
N LEU A 325 10.88 -5.00 0.09
CA LEU A 325 10.50 -3.64 0.50
C LEU A 325 10.03 -3.52 1.96
N VAL A 326 9.55 -4.62 2.53
CA VAL A 326 9.06 -4.71 3.90
C VAL A 326 9.95 -5.63 4.74
N LYS A 327 11.27 -5.55 4.56
CA LYS A 327 12.26 -6.37 5.26
C LYS A 327 12.38 -6.03 6.76
N ASN A 328 12.33 -4.76 7.13
CA ASN A 328 12.62 -4.25 8.48
C ASN A 328 11.35 -4.14 9.34
N LEU A 329 10.50 -5.16 9.31
CA LEU A 329 9.33 -5.22 10.18
C LEU A 329 9.75 -5.75 11.56
N PRO A 330 9.18 -5.25 12.67
CA PRO A 330 9.72 -5.45 14.02
C PRO A 330 9.34 -6.77 14.69
N SER A 331 8.54 -7.63 14.04
CA SER A 331 8.12 -8.94 14.57
C SER A 331 7.82 -9.93 13.43
N GLU A 332 7.62 -11.22 13.72
CA GLU A 332 7.12 -12.17 12.71
C GLU A 332 5.65 -11.90 12.34
N SER A 333 4.92 -11.27 13.26
CA SER A 333 3.51 -10.99 13.11
C SER A 333 3.09 -9.70 13.81
N ILE A 334 2.07 -9.04 13.28
CA ILE A 334 1.45 -7.86 13.90
C ILE A 334 -0.03 -8.07 14.13
N PHE A 335 -0.44 -8.01 15.39
CA PHE A 335 -1.84 -8.19 15.82
C PHE A 335 -2.47 -9.45 15.22
N GLY A 336 -1.74 -10.58 15.27
CA GLY A 336 -2.18 -11.87 14.75
C GLY A 336 -2.12 -12.02 13.23
N ILE A 337 -1.43 -11.12 12.52
CA ILE A 337 -1.18 -11.22 11.07
C ILE A 337 0.27 -11.65 10.88
N LYS A 338 0.53 -12.85 10.35
CA LYS A 338 1.89 -13.26 10.01
C LYS A 338 2.27 -12.70 8.64
N TYR A 339 3.44 -12.08 8.52
CA TYR A 339 3.83 -11.43 7.26
C TYR A 339 4.08 -12.45 6.13
N LYS A 340 4.70 -13.58 6.48
CA LYS A 340 4.97 -14.70 5.58
C LYS A 340 3.73 -15.35 4.97
N GLU A 341 2.55 -15.22 5.59
CA GLU A 341 1.30 -15.69 4.98
C GLU A 341 0.99 -14.96 3.67
N PHE A 342 1.42 -13.69 3.55
CA PHE A 342 1.21 -12.87 2.36
C PHE A 342 2.45 -12.81 1.47
N TYR A 343 3.63 -12.64 2.06
CA TYR A 343 4.90 -12.50 1.33
C TYR A 343 5.95 -13.51 1.83
N PRO A 344 5.81 -14.80 1.48
CA PRO A 344 6.70 -15.86 1.98
C PRO A 344 8.15 -15.74 1.47
N ASN A 345 8.35 -15.07 0.34
CA ASN A 345 9.65 -14.98 -0.34
C ASN A 345 10.48 -13.76 0.07
N ILE A 346 10.07 -13.03 1.11
CA ILE A 346 10.83 -11.89 1.64
C ILE A 346 11.77 -12.38 2.73
N ASN A 347 13.02 -11.92 2.66
CA ASN A 347 14.03 -12.19 3.68
C ASN A 347 13.90 -11.16 4.81
N TYR A 348 13.03 -11.43 5.78
CA TYR A 348 12.79 -10.57 6.94
C TYR A 348 14.03 -10.50 7.84
N GLU A 349 14.29 -9.33 8.41
CA GLU A 349 15.48 -9.06 9.23
C GLU A 349 15.57 -9.95 10.48
N ILE A 350 14.43 -10.30 11.07
CA ILE A 350 14.34 -11.11 12.30
C ILE A 350 14.85 -12.56 12.10
N GLU A 351 14.99 -12.99 10.86
CA GLU A 351 15.47 -14.35 10.53
C GLU A 351 16.97 -14.40 10.27
N GLU A 352 17.65 -13.25 10.32
CA GLU A 352 19.11 -13.14 10.18
C GLU A 352 19.82 -13.18 11.54
N GLU A 353 19.06 -13.25 12.65
CA GLU A 353 19.51 -13.55 14.02
C GLU A 353 19.31 -15.03 14.35
#